data_AF-A0A962GI64-F1
#
_entry.id   AF-A0A962GI64-F1
#
_cell.length_a   1.000
_cell.length_b   1.000
_cell.length_c   1.000
_cell.angle_alpha   90.00
_cell.angle_beta   90.00
_cell.angle_gamma   90.00
#
_symmetry.space_group_name_H-M   'P 1'
#
loop_
_entity.id
_entity.type
_entity.pdbx_description
1 polymer ?
#
loop_
_entity_poly.entity_id
_entity_poly.type
_entity_poly.pdbx_seq_one_letter_code
_entity_poly.pdbx_strand_id
1 'polypeptide(L)'
;MNEQNIKIVSEKNFGFAIYFDPFDCSIQVFEKRGLNPSGQIWEQLVEKYCLEYDMTLNDVEFDSESDEFVAYSKNKKELQKITQTLSDLIKNEILLDNFLDQLSCDDFSSFPIPEVFISNLEMNLDAFAYTNHNLTINDPI
;
A
#
# COMPACT_ATOMS: atom_id res chain seq x y z
N MET A 1 17.29 10.51 6.34
CA MET A 1 16.57 9.87 5.23
C MET A 1 17.56 8.96 4.54
N ASN A 2 17.41 7.64 4.75
CA ASN A 2 18.31 6.64 4.15
C ASN A 2 18.08 6.61 2.63
N GLU A 3 19.17 6.54 1.88
CA GLU A 3 19.15 6.36 0.43
C GLU A 3 18.37 5.07 0.10
N GLN A 4 17.43 5.17 -0.82
CA GLN A 4 16.47 4.12 -1.16
C GLN A 4 17.18 2.85 -1.66
N ASN A 5 16.87 1.69 -1.08
CA ASN A 5 17.46 0.39 -1.40
C ASN A 5 16.94 -0.26 -2.70
N ILE A 6 16.22 0.47 -3.56
CA ILE A 6 15.72 -0.09 -4.83
C ILE A 6 16.88 -0.22 -5.81
N LYS A 7 17.27 -1.45 -6.13
CA LYS A 7 18.39 -1.73 -7.05
C LYS A 7 17.93 -2.64 -8.19
N ILE A 8 18.28 -2.24 -9.41
CA ILE A 8 18.16 -3.11 -10.59
C ILE A 8 19.46 -3.91 -10.71
N VAL A 9 19.36 -5.22 -10.58
CA VAL A 9 20.47 -6.16 -10.78
C VAL A 9 20.31 -6.92 -12.09
N SER A 10 21.40 -7.43 -12.64
CA SER A 10 21.35 -8.28 -13.83
C SER A 10 21.29 -9.74 -13.41
N GLU A 11 20.34 -10.48 -13.96
CA GLU A 11 20.10 -11.89 -13.68
C GLU A 11 20.33 -12.73 -14.94
N LYS A 12 21.08 -13.83 -14.81
CA LYS A 12 21.49 -14.65 -15.98
C LYS A 12 20.30 -15.23 -16.76
N ASN A 13 19.21 -15.56 -16.05
CA ASN A 13 18.04 -16.22 -16.64
C ASN A 13 16.92 -15.24 -17.00
N PHE A 14 16.83 -14.13 -16.26
CA PHE A 14 15.71 -13.19 -16.33
C PHE A 14 16.07 -11.84 -16.96
N GLY A 15 17.34 -11.62 -17.29
CA GLY A 15 17.86 -10.36 -17.81
C GLY A 15 18.16 -9.39 -16.69
N PHE A 16 17.12 -8.79 -16.11
CA PHE A 16 17.21 -7.85 -14.99
C PHE A 16 16.15 -8.14 -13.94
N ALA A 17 16.45 -7.78 -12.69
CA ALA A 17 15.55 -7.92 -11.54
C ALA A 17 15.60 -6.67 -10.65
N ILE A 18 14.47 -6.34 -10.03
CA ILE A 18 14.38 -5.44 -8.88
C ILE A 18 14.16 -6.30 -7.65
N TYR A 19 14.93 -6.02 -6.62
CA TYR A 19 14.65 -6.47 -5.25
C TYR A 19 14.41 -5.23 -4.41
N PHE A 20 13.30 -5.23 -3.68
CA PHE A 20 12.91 -4.15 -2.79
C PHE A 20 12.35 -4.77 -1.52
N ASP A 21 13.05 -4.59 -0.41
CA ASP A 21 12.52 -4.90 0.91
C ASP A 21 11.53 -3.79 1.29
N PRO A 22 10.23 -4.10 1.35
CA PRO A 22 9.22 -3.10 1.64
C PRO A 22 9.20 -2.66 3.12
N PHE A 23 9.82 -3.42 4.02
CA PHE A 23 9.93 -3.07 5.45
C PHE A 23 11.07 -2.08 5.74
N ASP A 24 12.04 -1.97 4.84
CA ASP A 24 13.13 -0.97 4.92
C ASP A 24 12.59 0.47 4.79
N CYS A 25 11.44 0.63 4.15
CA CYS A 25 10.75 1.89 4.07
C CYS A 25 9.80 1.97 5.27
N SER A 26 10.27 2.55 6.37
CA SER A 26 9.44 2.88 7.56
C SER A 26 8.31 3.85 7.19
N ILE A 27 7.30 3.35 6.49
CA ILE A 27 6.18 4.11 5.98
C ILE A 27 5.05 3.99 6.99
N GLN A 28 4.91 5.04 7.79
CA GLN A 28 3.89 5.14 8.86
C GLN A 28 2.47 4.89 8.35
N VAL A 29 2.22 5.09 7.04
CA VAL A 29 0.93 4.83 6.39
C VAL A 29 0.49 3.36 6.53
N PHE A 30 1.39 2.38 6.37
CA PHE A 30 1.03 0.96 6.52
C PHE A 30 0.68 0.62 7.96
N GLU A 31 1.48 1.11 8.92
CA GLU A 31 1.21 0.93 10.36
C GLU A 31 -0.13 1.55 10.77
N LYS A 32 -0.42 2.79 10.32
CA LYS A 32 -1.68 3.49 10.60
C LYS A 32 -2.91 2.73 10.08
N ARG A 33 -2.75 2.01 8.96
CA ARG A 33 -3.82 1.21 8.35
C ARG A 33 -3.88 -0.24 8.87
N GLY A 34 -2.93 -0.65 9.71
CA GLY A 34 -2.81 -2.05 10.14
C GLY A 34 -2.54 -3.01 8.98
N LEU A 35 -1.88 -2.54 7.92
CA LEU A 35 -1.56 -3.32 6.73
C LEU A 35 -0.12 -3.82 6.79
N ASN A 36 0.09 -5.06 6.32
CA ASN A 36 1.42 -5.63 6.16
C ASN A 36 1.99 -5.22 4.80
N PRO A 37 3.12 -4.48 4.71
CA PRO A 37 3.67 -4.03 3.44
C PRO A 37 4.33 -5.18 2.65
N SER A 38 3.61 -6.26 2.32
CA SER A 38 4.18 -7.41 1.60
C SER A 38 4.49 -7.12 0.12
N GLY A 39 5.32 -7.97 -0.51
CA GLY A 39 5.57 -7.92 -1.96
C GLY A 39 4.29 -7.85 -2.79
N GLN A 40 3.27 -8.65 -2.43
CA GLN A 40 1.96 -8.63 -3.07
C GLN A 40 1.25 -7.27 -3.00
N ILE A 41 1.27 -6.58 -1.85
CA ILE A 41 0.64 -5.25 -1.77
C ILE A 41 1.39 -4.26 -2.66
N TRP A 42 2.73 -4.33 -2.69
CA TRP A 42 3.53 -3.47 -3.55
C TRP A 42 3.34 -3.74 -5.05
N GLU A 43 3.14 -4.99 -5.44
CA GLU A 43 2.72 -5.36 -6.80
C GLU A 43 1.40 -4.67 -7.17
N GLN A 44 0.37 -4.83 -6.34
CA GLN A 44 -0.94 -4.20 -6.57
C GLN A 44 -0.84 -2.66 -6.64
N LEU A 45 -0.01 -2.05 -5.79
CA LEU A 45 0.23 -0.61 -5.82
C LEU A 45 0.90 -0.16 -7.11
N VAL A 46 1.91 -0.91 -7.59
CA VAL A 46 2.60 -0.63 -8.86
C VAL A 46 1.63 -0.75 -10.03
N GLU A 47 0.85 -1.84 -10.10
CA GLU A 47 -0.14 -2.05 -11.16
C GLU A 47 -1.18 -0.94 -11.20
N LYS A 48 -1.70 -0.56 -10.03
CA LYS A 48 -2.71 0.48 -9.90
C LYS A 48 -2.19 1.86 -10.27
N TYR A 49 -0.97 2.17 -9.83
CA TYR A 49 -0.28 3.39 -10.25
C TYR A 49 -0.09 3.40 -11.77
N CYS A 50 0.36 2.30 -12.36
CA CYS A 50 0.55 2.21 -13.79
C CYS A 50 -0.76 2.43 -14.56
N LEU A 51 -1.87 1.87 -14.09
CA LEU A 51 -3.20 2.08 -14.67
C LEU A 51 -3.64 3.54 -14.61
N GLU A 52 -3.52 4.19 -13.44
CA GLU A 52 -3.96 5.57 -13.21
C GLU A 52 -3.19 6.58 -14.08
N TYR A 53 -1.92 6.29 -14.37
CA TYR A 53 -1.04 7.17 -15.15
C TYR A 53 -0.85 6.73 -16.61
N ASP A 54 -1.70 5.84 -17.13
CA ASP A 54 -1.63 5.29 -18.51
C ASP A 54 -0.23 4.77 -18.88
N MET A 55 0.43 4.15 -17.90
CA MET A 55 1.77 3.60 -18.04
C MET A 55 1.69 2.11 -18.35
N THR A 56 2.15 1.72 -19.53
CA THR A 56 2.28 0.31 -19.89
C THR A 56 3.60 -0.27 -19.39
N LEU A 57 3.52 -1.37 -18.62
CA LEU A 57 4.63 -2.26 -18.32
C LEU A 57 4.62 -3.42 -19.32
N ASN A 58 5.68 -3.53 -20.12
CA ASN A 58 5.81 -4.62 -21.09
C ASN A 58 6.89 -5.59 -20.63
N ASP A 59 6.68 -6.91 -20.80
CA ASP A 59 7.70 -7.91 -20.48
C ASP A 59 8.19 -7.81 -19.01
N VAL A 60 7.25 -7.57 -18.09
CA VAL A 60 7.49 -7.55 -16.64
C VAL A 60 6.78 -8.73 -16.02
N GLU A 61 7.48 -9.47 -15.18
CA GLU A 61 6.94 -10.54 -14.35
C GLU A 61 7.17 -10.18 -12.88
N PHE A 62 6.13 -10.26 -12.05
CA PHE A 62 6.24 -10.10 -10.60
C PHE A 62 6.34 -11.47 -9.93
N ASP A 63 7.07 -11.54 -8.82
CA ASP A 63 7.06 -12.70 -7.93
C ASP A 63 6.35 -12.31 -6.63
N SER A 64 5.04 -12.52 -6.61
CA SER A 64 4.14 -12.18 -5.50
C SER A 64 4.23 -13.14 -4.32
N GLU A 65 4.85 -14.31 -4.49
CA GLU A 65 5.03 -15.30 -3.42
C GLU A 65 6.27 -14.99 -2.56
N SER A 66 7.11 -14.07 -3.02
CA SER A 66 8.25 -13.57 -2.25
C SER A 66 7.79 -12.67 -1.09
N ASP A 67 8.49 -12.81 0.05
CA ASP A 67 8.31 -11.91 1.20
C ASP A 67 8.70 -10.46 0.85
N GLU A 68 9.66 -10.29 -0.06
CA GLU A 68 10.08 -9.01 -0.64
C GLU A 68 9.33 -8.71 -1.94
N PHE A 69 9.29 -7.44 -2.35
CA PHE A 69 8.83 -7.08 -3.69
C PHE A 69 9.90 -7.44 -4.72
N VAL A 70 9.51 -8.25 -5.70
CA VAL A 70 10.41 -8.72 -6.76
C VAL A 70 9.75 -8.56 -8.14
N ALA A 71 10.50 -7.98 -9.07
CA ALA A 71 10.07 -7.81 -10.46
C ALA A 71 11.20 -8.11 -11.44
N TYR A 72 10.89 -8.85 -12.51
CA TYR A 72 11.83 -9.28 -13.54
C TYR A 72 11.47 -8.69 -14.90
N SER A 73 12.49 -8.40 -15.72
CA SER A 73 12.29 -8.04 -17.14
C SER A 73 13.57 -8.20 -17.93
N LYS A 74 13.47 -8.55 -19.22
CA LYS A 74 14.61 -8.43 -20.15
C LYS A 74 14.84 -6.99 -20.58
N ASN A 75 13.85 -6.11 -20.38
CA ASN A 75 13.93 -4.71 -20.71
C ASN A 75 14.17 -3.87 -19.44
N LYS A 76 15.44 -3.49 -19.22
CA LYS A 76 15.84 -2.62 -18.11
C LYS A 76 15.03 -1.32 -18.00
N LYS A 77 14.53 -0.77 -19.11
CA LYS A 77 13.73 0.47 -19.08
C LYS A 77 12.39 0.28 -18.37
N GLU A 78 11.81 -0.91 -18.43
CA GLU A 78 10.54 -1.23 -17.77
C GLU A 78 10.75 -1.31 -16.25
N LEU A 79 11.86 -1.92 -15.81
CA LEU A 79 12.25 -1.90 -14.40
C LEU A 79 12.61 -0.49 -13.89
N GLN A 80 13.11 0.39 -14.76
CA GLN A 80 13.31 1.79 -14.39
C GLN A 80 11.99 2.52 -14.13
N LYS A 81 10.92 2.20 -14.90
CA LYS A 81 9.58 2.73 -14.62
C LYS A 81 9.07 2.27 -13.26
N ILE A 82 9.21 0.97 -12.95
CA ILE A 82 8.82 0.42 -11.64
C ILE A 82 9.61 1.07 -10.51
N THR A 83 10.93 1.25 -10.68
CA THR A 83 11.77 1.94 -9.69
C THR A 83 11.28 3.38 -9.44
N GLN A 84 10.87 4.08 -10.50
CA GLN A 84 10.31 5.43 -10.39
C GLN A 84 8.96 5.41 -9.65
N THR A 85 8.05 4.49 -10.01
CA THR A 85 6.77 4.30 -9.32
C THR A 85 6.94 4.04 -7.83
N LEU A 86 7.80 3.08 -7.46
CA LEU A 86 8.13 2.78 -6.06
C LEU A 86 8.68 4.03 -5.36
N SER A 87 9.63 4.73 -5.98
CA SER A 87 10.18 5.97 -5.43
C SER A 87 9.10 7.02 -5.18
N ASP A 88 8.16 7.21 -6.11
CA ASP A 88 7.09 8.21 -6.01
C ASP A 88 6.11 7.88 -4.88
N LEU A 89 5.71 6.60 -4.78
CA LEU A 89 4.86 6.10 -3.69
C LEU A 89 5.54 6.24 -2.32
N ILE A 90 6.82 5.87 -2.21
CA ILE A 90 7.58 5.96 -0.94
C ILE A 90 7.76 7.43 -0.51
N LYS A 91 7.98 8.34 -1.45
CA LYS A 91 8.24 9.76 -1.15
C LYS A 91 6.96 10.56 -0.87
N ASN A 92 5.80 10.06 -1.29
CA ASN A 92 4.54 10.77 -1.16
C ASN A 92 3.51 9.92 -0.41
N GLU A 93 3.51 10.07 0.93
CA GLU A 93 2.60 9.34 1.81
C GLU A 93 1.12 9.56 1.45
N ILE A 94 0.73 10.76 1.02
CA ILE A 94 -0.67 11.07 0.64
C ILE A 94 -1.06 10.27 -0.60
N LEU A 95 -0.17 10.20 -1.59
CA LEU A 95 -0.40 9.44 -2.81
C LEU A 95 -0.51 7.94 -2.51
N LEU A 96 0.39 7.42 -1.68
CA LEU A 96 0.35 6.03 -1.24
C LEU A 96 -0.94 5.71 -0.48
N ASP A 97 -1.34 6.56 0.46
CA ASP A 97 -2.57 6.41 1.24
C ASP A 97 -3.81 6.33 0.33
N ASN A 98 -3.88 7.21 -0.67
CA ASN A 98 -4.95 7.20 -1.67
C ASN A 98 -4.99 5.90 -2.49
N PHE A 99 -3.84 5.33 -2.85
CA PHE A 99 -3.81 4.06 -3.58
C PHE A 99 -4.22 2.89 -2.68
N LEU A 100 -3.77 2.88 -1.42
CA LEU A 100 -4.15 1.87 -0.43
C LEU A 100 -5.67 1.87 -0.15
N ASP A 101 -6.32 3.04 -0.09
CA ASP A 101 -7.78 3.14 0.02
C ASP A 101 -8.48 2.38 -1.09
N GLN A 102 -7.97 2.52 -2.31
CA GLN A 102 -8.57 1.88 -3.46
C GLN A 102 -8.30 0.37 -3.54
N LEU A 103 -7.32 -0.16 -2.80
CA LEU A 103 -7.12 -1.61 -2.68
C LEU A 103 -8.10 -2.23 -1.66
N SER A 104 -8.59 -1.45 -0.71
CA SER A 104 -9.41 -1.92 0.42
C SER A 104 -10.90 -2.15 0.11
N CYS A 105 -11.40 -1.77 -1.07
CA CYS A 105 -12.84 -1.84 -1.37
C CYS A 105 -13.36 -3.20 -1.87
N ASP A 106 -12.53 -4.11 -2.40
CA ASP A 106 -13.01 -5.40 -2.93
C ASP A 106 -12.19 -6.64 -2.53
N ASP A 107 -10.90 -6.52 -2.15
CA ASP A 107 -9.99 -7.69 -2.05
C ASP A 107 -9.61 -8.15 -0.63
N PHE A 108 -9.89 -7.39 0.43
CA PHE A 108 -9.49 -7.75 1.81
C PHE A 108 -10.57 -8.46 2.63
N SER A 109 -11.74 -8.76 2.04
CA SER A 109 -12.86 -9.42 2.72
C SER A 109 -12.60 -10.88 3.13
N SER A 110 -11.40 -11.43 2.87
CA SER A 110 -11.08 -12.84 3.12
C SER A 110 -9.91 -13.09 4.07
N PHE A 111 -9.29 -12.07 4.67
CA PHE A 111 -8.32 -12.32 5.73
C PHE A 111 -9.01 -12.24 7.10
N PRO A 112 -9.11 -13.35 7.86
CA PRO A 112 -9.47 -13.25 9.26
C PRO A 112 -8.39 -12.42 9.93
N ILE A 113 -8.77 -11.24 10.42
CA ILE A 113 -7.96 -10.47 11.35
C ILE A 113 -7.58 -11.45 12.48
N PRO A 114 -6.29 -11.73 12.72
CA PRO A 114 -5.91 -12.55 13.86
C PRO A 114 -6.46 -11.86 15.12
N GLU A 115 -7.27 -12.58 15.91
CA GLU A 115 -7.95 -12.11 17.14
C GLU A 115 -7.00 -11.60 18.26
N VAL A 116 -5.72 -11.33 17.96
CA VAL A 116 -4.69 -11.00 18.95
C VAL A 116 -4.33 -9.51 18.98
N PHE A 117 -4.97 -8.65 18.17
CA PHE A 117 -4.70 -7.19 18.19
C PHE A 117 -5.83 -6.30 18.74
N ILE A 118 -6.87 -6.89 19.35
CA ILE A 118 -7.88 -6.14 20.11
C ILE A 118 -7.67 -6.43 21.59
N SER A 119 -6.61 -5.88 22.18
CA SER A 119 -6.49 -5.84 23.65
C SER A 119 -5.92 -4.54 24.19
N ASN A 120 -5.57 -3.55 23.34
CA ASN A 120 -4.97 -2.28 23.81
C ASN A 120 -5.57 -1.02 23.14
N LEU A 121 -6.75 -1.11 22.53
CA LEU A 121 -7.50 0.05 22.02
C LEU A 121 -8.85 0.22 22.74
N GLU A 122 -8.90 -0.13 24.02
CA GLU A 122 -9.90 0.45 24.93
C GLU A 122 -9.32 1.72 25.53
N MET A 123 -9.42 2.85 24.81
CA MET A 123 -9.53 4.16 25.46
C MET A 123 -10.05 5.22 24.48
N ASN A 124 -11.24 5.73 24.81
CA ASN A 124 -11.96 6.90 24.29
C ASN A 124 -12.76 6.76 22.98
N LEU A 125 -13.91 6.07 23.09
CA LEU A 125 -15.04 6.19 22.15
C LEU A 125 -16.25 6.96 22.76
N ASP A 126 -16.01 7.92 23.67
CA ASP A 126 -17.10 8.74 24.25
C ASP A 126 -17.30 10.11 23.56
N ALA A 127 -16.66 10.39 22.43
CA ALA A 127 -16.69 11.74 21.85
C ALA A 127 -17.60 11.95 20.61
N PHE A 128 -18.22 10.92 20.03
CA PHE A 128 -18.96 11.10 18.77
C PHE A 128 -20.27 10.31 18.70
N ALA A 129 -21.14 10.48 19.70
CA ALA A 129 -22.54 10.11 19.54
C ALA A 129 -23.45 11.21 20.09
N TYR A 130 -24.39 11.60 19.22
CA TYR A 130 -25.55 12.45 19.46
C TYR A 130 -25.34 13.97 19.42
N THR A 131 -25.56 14.52 18.22
CA THR A 131 -26.70 15.45 18.03
C THR A 131 -27.04 15.56 16.55
N ASN A 132 -28.13 14.90 16.14
CA ASN A 132 -29.05 15.42 15.14
C ASN A 132 -30.32 14.55 15.09
N HIS A 133 -31.34 14.90 15.88
CA HIS A 133 -32.72 15.04 15.40
C HIS A 133 -33.68 15.54 16.49
N ASN A 134 -34.34 16.66 16.17
CA ASN A 134 -35.73 17.03 16.45
C ASN A 134 -36.29 16.84 17.86
N LEU A 135 -36.51 17.94 18.57
CA LEU A 135 -37.67 18.10 19.45
C LEU A 135 -38.24 19.52 19.30
N THR A 136 -39.32 19.60 18.54
CA THR A 136 -40.31 20.69 18.62
C THR A 136 -41.27 20.37 19.78
N ILE A 137 -41.89 21.43 20.34
CA ILE A 137 -43.19 21.48 21.07
C ILE A 137 -43.13 21.82 22.59
N ASN A 138 -43.56 23.07 22.85
CA ASN A 138 -44.41 23.63 23.92
C ASN A 138 -43.95 23.88 25.38
N ASP A 139 -44.26 25.12 25.81
CA ASP A 139 -44.43 25.74 27.15
C ASP A 139 -45.13 24.87 28.23
N PRO A 140 -45.29 25.26 29.53
CA PRO A 140 -45.05 26.57 30.20
C PRO A 140 -44.41 26.53 31.62
N ILE A 141 -44.13 27.69 32.23
CA ILE A 141 -44.55 28.16 33.59
C ILE A 141 -44.21 29.66 33.70
#